data_AF-A0A5F5XE26-F1
#
_entry.id   AF-A0A5F5XE26-F1
#
_cell.length_a   1.000
_cell.length_b   1.000
_cell.length_c   1.000
_cell.angle_alpha   90.00
_cell.angle_beta   90.00
_cell.angle_gamma   90.00
#
_symmetry.space_group_name_H-M   'P 1'
#
loop_
_entity.id
_entity.type
_entity.pdbx_description
1 polymer ?
#
loop_
_entity_poly.entity_id
_entity_poly.type
_entity_poly.pdbx_seq_one_letter_code
_entity_poly.pdbx_strand_id
1 'polypeptide(L)'
;MPEEHHPPPPGEADAVPRAGGGNTPGGSPPFTRQRAQREQSASAADSTILPLRATGPPDAEGNQPHHYWPFATSDLYNWKAQNPKFSEKPAGLIDLLDSVLFTHQPTWDDCRQLLQVLFTTEERERILNEARKLVPGADGNPTTNQAQIEASFPLTRPQWDFNTAEGKERLRVYRQTLMGGLRMAARKPTNLAKVGNVQQGKDESPAAFLERIMEAFRTYTPMDPEALESKAAVIMAFVNQSAIDIRRKLKKIDRLGEKSLQDLLVVAEKVYNNREPPEDKQARAMAAASSKQTRDLARILLATTADFPEERDRRLRQLADDARKGKSTTKGGKQRLQKDQCTYCKEIGHWARDCPKWAGWKGSKTDRVKVLELDELSD
;
A
#
# COMPACT_ATOMS: atom_id res chain seq x y z
N MET A 1 80.65 5.95 13.22
CA MET A 1 80.52 6.54 14.56
C MET A 1 79.28 7.41 14.55
N PRO A 2 78.19 6.98 15.19
CA PRO A 2 76.98 7.78 15.38
C PRO A 2 77.11 8.67 16.63
N GLU A 3 76.36 9.77 16.67
CA GLU A 3 76.10 10.48 17.93
C GLU A 3 74.78 9.97 18.52
N GLU A 4 74.87 9.34 19.68
CA GLU A 4 73.70 8.91 20.47
C GLU A 4 73.12 10.10 21.24
N HIS A 5 71.79 10.21 21.31
CA HIS A 5 71.10 11.16 22.19
C HIS A 5 70.38 10.37 23.29
N HIS A 6 70.85 10.53 24.53
CA HIS A 6 70.20 9.96 25.71
C HIS A 6 69.12 10.90 26.29
N PRO A 7 68.02 10.37 26.84
CA PRO A 7 67.02 11.17 27.57
C PRO A 7 67.46 11.47 29.02
N PRO A 8 66.94 12.54 29.64
CA PRO A 8 67.22 12.87 31.05
C PRO A 8 66.45 11.98 32.05
N PRO A 9 66.93 11.87 33.31
CA PRO A 9 66.38 10.96 34.31
C PRO A 9 65.11 11.48 35.03
N PRO A 10 64.32 10.59 35.68
CA PRO A 10 63.13 10.98 36.43
C PRO A 10 63.49 11.56 37.82
N GLY A 11 62.81 12.62 38.23
CA GLY A 11 62.86 13.21 39.57
C GLY A 11 61.55 12.97 40.35
N GLU A 12 61.67 12.82 41.66
CA GLU A 12 60.63 12.26 42.54
C GLU A 12 59.44 13.20 42.82
N ALA A 13 58.34 12.60 43.30
CA ALA A 13 57.13 13.29 43.71
C ALA A 13 57.23 13.81 45.15
N ASP A 14 56.52 14.91 45.48
CA ASP A 14 55.83 14.96 46.77
C ASP A 14 54.69 16.01 46.88
N ALA A 15 53.89 15.85 47.93
CA ALA A 15 53.01 16.83 48.59
C ALA A 15 51.74 17.37 47.87
N VAL A 16 50.63 16.65 48.12
CA VAL A 16 49.26 17.21 48.18
C VAL A 16 49.09 18.07 49.45
N PRO A 17 48.21 19.09 49.45
CA PRO A 17 47.32 19.25 50.60
C PRO A 17 45.84 19.33 50.21
N ARG A 18 44.96 18.74 51.05
CA ARG A 18 43.50 18.71 50.86
C ARG A 18 42.78 19.03 52.18
N ALA A 19 41.65 19.72 52.04
CA ALA A 19 40.49 19.78 52.96
C ALA A 19 40.41 20.88 54.05
N GLY A 20 39.16 21.30 54.28
CA GLY A 20 38.71 22.32 55.25
C GLY A 20 38.06 23.53 54.54
N GLY A 21 36.75 23.79 54.56
CA GLY A 21 35.61 23.07 55.15
C GLY A 21 34.76 23.98 56.05
N GLY A 22 33.57 24.44 55.60
CA GLY A 22 32.62 25.13 56.48
C GLY A 22 31.60 26.10 55.82
N ASN A 23 30.32 25.72 55.90
CA ASN A 23 29.08 26.52 56.00
C ASN A 23 28.66 27.57 54.93
N THR A 24 27.52 27.27 54.30
CA THR A 24 26.48 28.23 53.84
C THR A 24 25.54 28.59 55.02
N PRO A 25 24.77 29.72 55.01
CA PRO A 25 23.53 29.83 54.22
C PRO A 25 23.16 31.25 53.70
N GLY A 26 22.20 31.33 52.76
CA GLY A 26 21.56 32.59 52.32
C GLY A 26 21.32 32.64 50.80
N GLY A 27 20.05 32.66 50.35
CA GLY A 27 19.68 32.42 48.94
C GLY A 27 19.22 33.65 48.14
N SER A 28 19.27 33.52 46.80
CA SER A 28 18.69 34.42 45.77
C SER A 28 18.75 33.75 44.37
N PRO A 29 18.03 34.21 43.32
CA PRO A 29 17.15 33.34 42.52
C PRO A 29 17.78 32.50 41.37
N PRO A 30 17.05 31.50 40.83
CA PRO A 30 17.60 30.50 39.91
C PRO A 30 17.53 30.92 38.43
N PHE A 31 18.30 31.93 38.01
CA PHE A 31 18.36 32.31 36.57
C PHE A 31 19.74 32.59 35.95
N THR A 32 20.83 32.46 36.71
CA THR A 32 22.20 32.71 36.18
C THR A 32 23.02 31.43 35.90
N ARG A 33 22.56 30.24 36.31
CA ARG A 33 23.32 28.98 36.13
C ARG A 33 23.32 28.44 34.70
N GLN A 34 22.37 28.87 33.85
CA GLN A 34 22.25 28.38 32.47
C GLN A 34 23.22 29.04 31.47
N ARG A 35 23.89 30.14 31.85
CA ARG A 35 24.85 30.84 30.99
C ARG A 35 26.27 30.28 31.13
N ALA A 36 26.78 30.18 32.36
CA ALA A 36 28.12 29.64 32.62
C ALA A 36 28.31 28.18 32.17
N GLN A 37 27.24 27.36 32.20
CA GLN A 37 27.29 25.97 31.73
C GLN A 37 27.23 25.83 30.19
N ARG A 38 26.85 26.90 29.48
CA ARG A 38 26.83 26.99 28.01
C ARG A 38 28.13 27.59 27.44
N GLU A 39 28.93 28.23 28.27
CA GLU A 39 30.21 28.86 27.88
C GLU A 39 31.43 27.95 28.20
N GLN A 40 31.29 26.92 29.06
CA GLN A 40 32.35 25.93 29.32
C GLN A 40 32.21 24.61 28.55
N SER A 41 31.09 24.39 27.85
CA SER A 41 30.92 23.27 26.90
C SER A 41 31.51 23.56 25.51
N ALA A 42 32.14 24.72 25.32
CA ALA A 42 32.74 25.17 24.06
C ALA A 42 34.22 24.75 23.85
N SER A 43 34.80 23.89 24.69
CA SER A 43 36.24 23.56 24.66
C SER A 43 36.59 22.07 24.54
N ALA A 44 35.61 21.18 24.30
CA ALA A 44 35.86 19.75 24.11
C ALA A 44 34.82 19.09 23.20
N ALA A 45 34.86 19.40 21.89
CA ALA A 45 34.15 18.66 20.87
C ALA A 45 34.82 18.82 19.50
N ASP A 46 35.81 17.97 19.20
CA ASP A 46 36.17 17.62 17.82
C ASP A 46 34.99 16.83 17.22
N SER A 47 33.95 17.55 16.82
CA SER A 47 32.86 17.05 16.00
C SER A 47 33.09 17.54 14.58
N THR A 48 33.82 16.73 13.80
CA THR A 48 34.18 17.01 12.40
C THR A 48 32.92 17.27 11.59
N ILE A 49 32.67 18.53 11.23
CA ILE A 49 31.44 18.95 10.56
C ILE A 49 31.69 19.74 9.24
N LEU A 50 31.93 18.99 8.15
CA LEU A 50 31.23 19.10 6.85
C LEU A 50 31.57 20.25 5.82
N PRO A 51 31.25 20.04 4.51
CA PRO A 51 31.44 20.99 3.39
C PRO A 51 30.60 22.28 3.39
N LEU A 52 30.84 23.10 2.35
CA LEU A 52 30.31 24.46 2.08
C LEU A 52 29.73 25.19 3.30
N ARG A 53 30.62 25.78 4.08
CA ARG A 53 30.26 26.61 5.24
C ARG A 53 30.11 28.07 4.86
N ALA A 54 29.02 28.70 5.24
CA ALA A 54 28.87 30.15 5.13
C ALA A 54 29.76 30.88 6.17
N THR A 55 30.41 31.96 5.76
CA THR A 55 31.47 32.65 6.54
C THR A 55 31.33 34.16 6.47
N GLY A 56 31.60 34.85 7.59
CA GLY A 56 31.43 36.31 7.70
C GLY A 56 29.96 36.74 7.83
N PRO A 57 29.67 38.03 8.03
CA PRO A 57 28.31 38.55 7.89
C PRO A 57 27.86 38.49 6.42
N PRO A 58 26.54 38.43 6.13
CA PRO A 58 26.05 38.66 4.77
C PRO A 58 26.37 40.08 4.30
N ASP A 59 26.53 40.26 2.99
CA ASP A 59 26.68 41.57 2.33
C ASP A 59 25.35 42.38 2.34
N ALA A 60 25.37 43.58 1.76
CA ALA A 60 24.20 44.46 1.72
C ALA A 60 23.03 43.86 0.91
N GLU A 61 23.34 42.94 0.01
CA GLU A 61 22.45 42.18 -0.85
C GLU A 61 21.99 40.85 -0.21
N GLY A 62 22.47 40.53 1.00
CA GLY A 62 22.12 39.34 1.78
C GLY A 62 22.94 38.09 1.47
N ASN A 63 23.95 38.17 0.61
CA ASN A 63 24.82 37.02 0.27
C ASN A 63 25.89 36.83 1.33
N GLN A 64 26.02 35.60 1.81
CA GLN A 64 27.14 35.18 2.64
C GLN A 64 28.17 34.41 1.78
N PRO A 65 29.47 34.75 1.82
CA PRO A 65 30.54 33.95 1.22
C PRO A 65 30.54 32.51 1.77
N HIS A 66 30.89 31.53 0.95
CA HIS A 66 31.00 30.13 1.36
C HIS A 66 32.43 29.61 1.19
N HIS A 67 32.90 28.82 2.15
CA HIS A 67 34.21 28.17 2.14
C HIS A 67 34.07 26.65 1.95
N TYR A 68 34.87 26.10 1.03
CA TYR A 68 34.90 24.67 0.76
C TYR A 68 35.81 23.90 1.73
N TRP A 69 35.29 22.77 2.22
CA TRP A 69 36.02 21.77 3.01
C TRP A 69 35.56 20.39 2.55
N PRO A 70 36.46 19.44 2.20
CA PRO A 70 36.06 18.09 1.82
C PRO A 70 35.55 17.28 3.03
N PHE A 71 34.80 16.20 2.78
CA PHE A 71 34.48 15.24 3.84
C PHE A 71 35.76 14.60 4.39
N ALA A 72 35.80 14.28 5.69
CA ALA A 72 36.86 13.46 6.22
C ALA A 72 36.71 12.01 5.72
N THR A 73 37.83 11.38 5.36
CA THR A 73 37.84 10.00 4.88
C THR A 73 37.29 9.02 5.92
N SER A 74 37.48 9.31 7.21
CA SER A 74 36.85 8.58 8.32
C SER A 74 35.34 8.52 8.19
N ASP A 75 34.69 9.66 7.91
CA ASP A 75 33.23 9.79 7.93
C ASP A 75 32.62 8.97 6.80
N LEU A 76 33.22 9.06 5.61
CA LEU A 76 32.83 8.29 4.42
C LEU A 76 32.89 6.77 4.66
N TYR A 77 33.94 6.26 5.30
CA TYR A 77 34.04 4.83 5.63
C TYR A 77 33.17 4.43 6.82
N ASN A 78 32.99 5.29 7.82
CA ASN A 78 32.09 5.06 8.95
C ASN A 78 30.63 4.93 8.49
N TRP A 79 30.16 5.86 7.65
CA TRP A 79 28.82 5.82 7.06
C TRP A 79 28.62 4.57 6.19
N LYS A 80 29.63 4.17 5.43
CA LYS A 80 29.61 2.92 4.65
C LYS A 80 29.50 1.69 5.54
N ALA A 81 30.27 1.63 6.63
CA ALA A 81 30.30 0.48 7.52
C ALA A 81 29.03 0.34 8.38
N GLN A 82 28.36 1.46 8.70
CA GLN A 82 27.13 1.48 9.50
C GLN A 82 25.87 1.12 8.70
N ASN A 83 25.94 1.05 7.37
CA ASN A 83 24.78 0.82 6.51
C ASN A 83 24.89 -0.49 5.70
N PRO A 84 23.79 -1.25 5.56
CA PRO A 84 23.73 -2.38 4.62
C PRO A 84 23.76 -1.89 3.17
N LYS A 85 23.92 -2.82 2.20
CA LYS A 85 23.90 -2.46 0.79
C LYS A 85 22.56 -1.85 0.39
N PHE A 86 22.59 -0.87 -0.52
CA PHE A 86 21.40 -0.17 -0.97
C PHE A 86 20.37 -1.12 -1.63
N SER A 87 20.85 -2.09 -2.40
CA SER A 87 20.04 -3.16 -3.00
C SER A 87 19.38 -4.12 -1.99
N GLU A 88 19.88 -4.21 -0.76
CA GLU A 88 19.35 -5.06 0.30
C GLU A 88 18.34 -4.30 1.19
N LYS A 89 18.72 -3.11 1.67
CA LYS A 89 17.88 -2.27 2.54
C LYS A 89 18.15 -0.78 2.28
N PRO A 90 17.50 -0.16 1.27
CA PRO A 90 17.86 1.18 0.80
C PRO A 90 17.58 2.31 1.80
N ALA A 91 16.64 2.11 2.74
CA ALA A 91 16.16 3.15 3.66
C ALA A 91 17.30 3.86 4.44
N GLY A 92 18.21 3.11 5.06
CA GLY A 92 19.29 3.70 5.87
C GLY A 92 20.21 4.63 5.07
N LEU A 93 20.53 4.25 3.82
CA LEU A 93 21.31 5.09 2.91
C LEU A 93 20.52 6.27 2.35
N ILE A 94 19.19 6.17 2.22
CA ILE A 94 18.33 7.32 1.88
C ILE A 94 18.32 8.33 3.02
N ASP A 95 18.07 7.88 4.25
CA ASP A 95 17.97 8.74 5.43
C ASP A 95 19.33 9.39 5.76
N LEU A 96 20.43 8.64 5.58
CA LEU A 96 21.79 9.17 5.61
C LEU A 96 21.99 10.26 4.56
N LEU A 97 21.71 9.99 3.27
CA LEU A 97 21.97 10.97 2.22
C LEU A 97 21.10 12.23 2.37
N ASP A 98 19.84 12.10 2.80
CA ASP A 98 18.97 13.25 3.05
C ASP A 98 19.53 14.13 4.18
N SER A 99 19.93 13.50 5.28
CA SER A 99 20.62 14.16 6.41
C SER A 99 21.92 14.81 5.98
N VAL A 100 22.70 14.12 5.13
CA VAL A 100 23.97 14.61 4.60
C VAL A 100 23.73 15.84 3.74
N LEU A 101 22.93 15.76 2.68
CA LEU A 101 22.68 16.88 1.78
C LEU A 101 22.14 18.13 2.49
N PHE A 102 21.32 17.95 3.53
CA PHE A 102 20.80 19.04 4.36
C PHE A 102 21.90 19.72 5.20
N THR A 103 22.71 18.95 5.91
CA THR A 103 23.71 19.49 6.87
C THR A 103 25.05 19.86 6.24
N HIS A 104 25.43 19.22 5.13
CA HIS A 104 26.75 19.30 4.49
C HIS A 104 26.78 20.22 3.27
N GLN A 105 25.62 20.50 2.68
CA GLN A 105 25.49 21.22 1.40
C GLN A 105 26.58 20.87 0.36
N PRO A 106 26.74 19.58 0.00
CA PRO A 106 27.89 19.14 -0.79
C PRO A 106 27.88 19.70 -2.22
N THR A 107 29.06 19.96 -2.77
CA THR A 107 29.28 20.33 -4.17
C THR A 107 28.95 19.16 -5.11
N TRP A 108 29.10 19.37 -6.43
CA TRP A 108 29.01 18.27 -7.40
C TRP A 108 30.05 17.18 -7.13
N ASP A 109 31.32 17.55 -6.87
CA ASP A 109 32.42 16.61 -6.63
C ASP A 109 32.17 15.77 -5.35
N ASP A 110 31.70 16.42 -4.29
CA ASP A 110 31.31 15.78 -3.04
C ASP A 110 30.17 14.76 -3.27
N CYS A 111 29.15 15.12 -4.05
CA CYS A 111 28.08 14.19 -4.45
C CYS A 111 28.61 12.98 -5.24
N ARG A 112 29.60 13.19 -6.11
CA ARG A 112 30.28 12.09 -6.83
C ARG A 112 31.03 11.16 -5.88
N GLN A 113 31.72 11.73 -4.88
CA GLN A 113 32.46 10.97 -3.88
C GLN A 113 31.52 10.11 -3.01
N LEU A 114 30.42 10.69 -2.50
CA LEU A 114 29.37 9.93 -1.78
C LEU A 114 28.85 8.76 -2.62
N LEU A 115 28.50 9.01 -3.88
CA LEU A 115 28.02 7.97 -4.81
C LEU A 115 29.06 6.87 -5.09
N GLN A 116 30.35 7.20 -5.07
CA GLN A 116 31.44 6.26 -5.33
C GLN A 116 31.83 5.44 -4.09
N VAL A 117 31.69 5.99 -2.89
CA VAL A 117 32.00 5.27 -1.65
C VAL A 117 30.83 4.38 -1.21
N LEU A 118 29.59 4.90 -1.21
CA LEU A 118 28.47 4.28 -0.51
C LEU A 118 27.69 3.24 -1.34
N PHE A 119 27.84 3.22 -2.67
CA PHE A 119 27.04 2.39 -3.59
C PHE A 119 27.91 1.55 -4.52
N THR A 120 27.37 0.44 -5.04
CA THR A 120 28.03 -0.29 -6.13
C THR A 120 27.91 0.46 -7.47
N THR A 121 28.66 0.01 -8.49
CA THR A 121 28.58 0.58 -9.84
C THR A 121 27.17 0.54 -10.41
N GLU A 122 26.47 -0.59 -10.25
CA GLU A 122 25.13 -0.85 -10.78
C GLU A 122 24.06 -0.04 -10.03
N GLU A 123 24.21 0.08 -8.71
CA GLU A 123 23.36 0.92 -7.87
C GLU A 123 23.51 2.39 -8.26
N ARG A 124 24.75 2.87 -8.39
CA ARG A 124 25.08 4.24 -8.82
C ARG A 124 24.54 4.55 -10.22
N GLU A 125 24.69 3.65 -11.19
CA GLU A 125 24.15 3.83 -12.54
C GLU A 125 22.62 3.93 -12.53
N ARG A 126 21.94 3.09 -11.74
CA ARG A 126 20.48 3.19 -11.56
C ARG A 126 20.08 4.53 -10.95
N ILE A 127 20.75 4.97 -9.88
CA ILE A 127 20.48 6.25 -9.21
C ILE A 127 20.63 7.43 -10.18
N LEU A 128 21.70 7.46 -10.96
CA LEU A 128 21.95 8.53 -11.94
C LEU A 128 20.95 8.51 -13.10
N ASN A 129 20.57 7.33 -13.59
CA ASN A 129 19.58 7.19 -14.65
C ASN A 129 18.18 7.58 -14.19
N GLU A 130 17.77 7.22 -12.97
CA GLU A 130 16.49 7.68 -12.40
C GLU A 130 16.52 9.18 -12.08
N ALA A 131 17.64 9.74 -11.60
CA ALA A 131 17.78 11.18 -11.36
C ALA A 131 17.56 11.98 -12.66
N ARG A 132 18.16 11.56 -13.78
CA ARG A 132 18.01 12.24 -15.08
C ARG A 132 16.55 12.24 -15.59
N LYS A 133 15.75 11.23 -15.25
CA LYS A 133 14.31 11.18 -15.57
C LYS A 133 13.45 12.13 -14.72
N LEU A 134 14.01 12.75 -13.68
CA LEU A 134 13.30 13.66 -12.77
C LEU A 134 13.72 15.12 -12.92
N VAL A 135 14.54 15.47 -13.92
CA VAL A 135 14.89 16.87 -14.17
C VAL A 135 13.61 17.64 -14.55
N PRO A 136 13.26 18.73 -13.85
CA PRO A 136 12.08 19.51 -14.16
C PRO A 136 12.26 20.33 -15.45
N GLY A 137 11.21 20.35 -16.26
CA GLY A 137 10.99 21.21 -17.41
C GLY A 137 10.56 22.63 -17.01
N ALA A 138 10.33 23.48 -18.01
CA ALA A 138 9.83 24.85 -17.79
C ALA A 138 8.42 24.90 -17.18
N ASP A 139 7.65 23.81 -17.30
CA ASP A 139 6.33 23.58 -16.72
C ASP A 139 6.38 22.86 -15.36
N GLY A 140 7.57 22.55 -14.85
CA GLY A 140 7.79 21.81 -13.61
C GLY A 140 7.65 20.28 -13.72
N ASN A 141 7.20 19.75 -14.86
CA ASN A 141 7.10 18.31 -15.08
C ASN A 141 8.44 17.71 -15.52
N PRO A 142 8.66 16.39 -15.38
CA PRO A 142 9.83 15.71 -15.94
C PRO A 142 10.06 16.02 -17.44
N THR A 143 11.23 16.60 -17.77
CA THR A 143 11.59 16.96 -19.14
C THR A 143 12.26 15.81 -19.88
N THR A 144 12.05 15.73 -21.20
CA THR A 144 12.82 14.88 -22.11
C THR A 144 13.89 15.65 -22.90
N ASN A 145 14.02 16.97 -22.68
CA ASN A 145 15.00 17.80 -23.36
C ASN A 145 16.42 17.50 -22.84
N GLN A 146 17.21 16.79 -23.65
CA GLN A 146 18.56 16.35 -23.29
C GLN A 146 19.49 17.50 -22.87
N ALA A 147 19.44 18.67 -23.52
CA ALA A 147 20.29 19.80 -23.18
C ALA A 147 19.93 20.38 -21.79
N GLN A 148 18.64 20.39 -21.45
CA GLN A 148 18.18 20.78 -20.11
C GLN A 148 18.60 19.74 -19.05
N ILE A 149 18.48 18.44 -19.35
CA ILE A 149 18.93 17.36 -18.46
C ILE A 149 20.44 17.46 -18.21
N GLU A 150 21.24 17.76 -19.23
CA GLU A 150 22.68 17.97 -19.09
C GLU A 150 23.04 19.24 -18.31
N ALA A 151 22.29 20.35 -18.51
CA ALA A 151 22.52 21.60 -17.80
C ALA A 151 22.15 21.55 -16.29
N SER A 152 21.12 20.76 -15.93
CA SER A 152 20.64 20.61 -14.55
C SER A 152 21.23 19.41 -13.81
N PHE A 153 21.48 18.29 -14.51
CA PHE A 153 22.04 17.06 -13.92
C PHE A 153 23.23 16.52 -14.75
N PRO A 154 24.37 17.24 -14.76
CA PRO A 154 25.55 16.86 -15.51
C PRO A 154 26.23 15.62 -14.92
N LEU A 155 26.68 14.72 -15.81
CA LEU A 155 27.48 13.55 -15.47
C LEU A 155 29.00 13.83 -15.49
N THR A 156 29.41 14.94 -16.09
CA THR A 156 30.77 15.50 -16.06
C THR A 156 30.83 16.70 -15.12
N ARG A 157 32.04 17.11 -14.71
CA ARG A 157 32.23 18.18 -13.72
C ARG A 157 31.77 19.54 -14.28
N PRO A 158 30.77 20.20 -13.68
CA PRO A 158 30.32 21.51 -14.13
C PRO A 158 31.19 22.64 -13.55
N GLN A 159 31.19 23.79 -14.23
CA GLN A 159 31.86 25.02 -13.78
C GLN A 159 30.89 25.90 -12.95
N TRP A 160 30.32 25.34 -11.88
CA TRP A 160 29.38 26.07 -11.01
C TRP A 160 30.11 26.73 -9.84
N ASP A 161 30.07 28.05 -9.76
CA ASP A 161 30.58 28.78 -8.59
C ASP A 161 29.54 28.83 -7.47
N PHE A 162 29.81 28.11 -6.38
CA PHE A 162 28.96 28.04 -5.19
C PHE A 162 28.83 29.36 -4.41
N ASN A 163 29.58 30.41 -4.73
CA ASN A 163 29.36 31.74 -4.16
C ASN A 163 28.29 32.53 -4.91
N THR A 164 28.13 32.30 -6.22
CA THR A 164 27.11 32.97 -7.05
C THR A 164 25.68 32.47 -6.74
N ALA A 165 24.69 33.33 -6.93
CA ALA A 165 23.28 32.95 -6.82
C ALA A 165 22.91 31.83 -7.81
N GLU A 166 23.42 31.90 -9.05
CA GLU A 166 23.19 30.88 -10.07
C GLU A 166 23.78 29.51 -9.68
N GLY A 167 25.05 29.48 -9.27
CA GLY A 167 25.71 28.24 -8.85
C GLY A 167 25.09 27.63 -7.58
N LYS A 168 24.65 28.46 -6.64
CA LYS A 168 23.86 28.02 -5.46
C LYS A 168 22.57 27.31 -5.87
N GLU A 169 21.78 27.90 -6.77
CA GLU A 169 20.53 27.30 -7.24
C GLU A 169 20.77 26.05 -8.09
N ARG A 170 21.78 26.05 -8.98
CA ARG A 170 22.16 24.84 -9.75
C ARG A 170 22.58 23.69 -8.84
N LEU A 171 23.35 23.95 -7.77
CA LEU A 171 23.69 22.95 -6.77
C LEU A 171 22.46 22.46 -5.98
N ARG A 172 21.54 23.35 -5.64
CA ARG A 172 20.27 22.99 -4.98
C ARG A 172 19.44 22.03 -5.84
N VAL A 173 19.21 22.39 -7.11
CA VAL A 173 18.50 21.55 -8.08
C VAL A 173 19.20 20.19 -8.22
N TYR A 174 20.53 20.17 -8.41
CA TYR A 174 21.30 18.94 -8.52
C TYR A 174 21.12 18.00 -7.33
N ARG A 175 21.22 18.53 -6.09
CA ARG A 175 21.01 17.76 -4.84
C ARG A 175 19.59 17.21 -4.74
N GLN A 176 18.58 18.02 -5.06
CA GLN A 176 17.17 17.59 -5.04
C GLN A 176 16.89 16.50 -6.08
N THR A 177 17.36 16.67 -7.31
CA THR A 177 17.24 15.68 -8.39
C THR A 177 18.01 14.38 -8.06
N LEU A 178 19.19 14.48 -7.41
CA LEU A 178 19.93 13.31 -6.92
C LEU A 178 19.12 12.51 -5.89
N MET A 179 18.49 13.17 -4.91
CA MET A 179 17.63 12.48 -3.94
C MET A 179 16.38 11.89 -4.58
N GLY A 180 15.80 12.57 -5.56
CA GLY A 180 14.73 12.01 -6.38
C GLY A 180 15.18 10.70 -7.04
N GLY A 181 16.33 10.70 -7.70
CA GLY A 181 16.90 9.53 -8.35
C GLY A 181 17.24 8.41 -7.38
N LEU A 182 17.76 8.72 -6.19
CA LEU A 182 18.01 7.76 -5.13
C LEU A 182 16.71 7.08 -4.66
N ARG A 183 15.68 7.89 -4.36
CA ARG A 183 14.35 7.39 -3.94
C ARG A 183 13.68 6.57 -5.04
N MET A 184 13.86 6.93 -6.32
CA MET A 184 13.35 6.16 -7.46
C MET A 184 14.13 4.86 -7.70
N ALA A 185 15.46 4.86 -7.60
CA ALA A 185 16.30 3.68 -7.78
C ALA A 185 16.11 2.63 -6.66
N ALA A 186 15.64 3.06 -5.49
CA ALA A 186 15.21 2.20 -4.38
C ALA A 186 13.85 1.52 -4.63
N ARG A 187 13.03 2.02 -5.57
CA ARG A 187 11.74 1.40 -5.89
C ARG A 187 11.99 0.07 -6.60
N LYS A 188 11.38 -1.00 -6.07
CA LYS A 188 11.42 -2.32 -6.71
C LYS A 188 10.69 -2.25 -8.07
N PRO A 189 11.23 -2.86 -9.15
CA PRO A 189 10.52 -2.97 -10.41
C PRO A 189 9.16 -3.68 -10.23
N THR A 190 8.10 -3.14 -10.81
CA THR A 190 6.74 -3.69 -10.69
C THR A 190 6.66 -5.09 -11.34
N ASN A 191 6.53 -6.13 -10.52
CA ASN A 191 6.37 -7.51 -10.98
C ASN A 191 4.96 -8.03 -10.69
N LEU A 192 4.01 -7.61 -11.52
CA LEU A 192 2.61 -8.04 -11.43
C LEU A 192 2.42 -9.54 -11.69
N ALA A 193 3.37 -10.23 -12.33
CA ALA A 193 3.30 -11.67 -12.51
C ALA A 193 3.44 -12.42 -11.18
N LYS A 194 4.37 -11.99 -10.31
CA LYS A 194 4.50 -12.54 -8.95
C LYS A 194 3.27 -12.26 -8.08
N VAL A 195 2.66 -11.07 -8.20
CA VAL A 195 1.36 -10.77 -7.56
C VAL A 195 0.25 -11.65 -8.13
N GLY A 196 0.22 -11.88 -9.45
CA GLY A 196 -0.72 -12.76 -10.16
C GLY A 196 -0.70 -14.22 -9.71
N ASN A 197 0.48 -14.71 -9.31
CA ASN A 197 0.71 -16.07 -8.84
C ASN A 197 0.19 -16.33 -7.41
N VAL A 198 -0.13 -15.28 -6.64
CA VAL A 198 -0.84 -15.44 -5.37
C VAL A 198 -2.26 -15.91 -5.70
N GLN A 199 -2.65 -17.07 -5.20
CA GLN A 199 -3.99 -17.65 -5.34
C GLN A 199 -4.45 -18.15 -3.97
N GLN A 200 -5.74 -18.05 -3.67
CA GLN A 200 -6.28 -18.55 -2.42
C GLN A 200 -6.23 -20.08 -2.39
N GLY A 201 -5.68 -20.65 -1.32
CA GLY A 201 -5.74 -22.07 -1.02
C GLY A 201 -7.17 -22.57 -0.85
N LYS A 202 -7.38 -23.90 -0.96
CA LYS A 202 -8.71 -24.48 -0.71
C LYS A 202 -9.16 -24.23 0.73
N ASP A 203 -8.25 -24.44 1.67
CA ASP A 203 -8.51 -24.42 3.11
C ASP A 203 -7.88 -23.18 3.79
N GLU A 204 -7.62 -22.15 2.99
CA GLU A 204 -7.07 -20.87 3.45
C GLU A 204 -8.18 -19.85 3.68
N SER A 205 -8.19 -19.23 4.86
CA SER A 205 -9.16 -18.19 5.18
C SER A 205 -8.98 -16.96 4.26
N PRO A 206 -10.07 -16.26 3.90
CA PRO A 206 -9.99 -15.04 3.08
C PRO A 206 -9.09 -13.96 3.68
N ALA A 207 -9.00 -13.85 5.02
CA ALA A 207 -8.12 -12.91 5.70
C ALA A 207 -6.63 -13.27 5.53
N ALA A 208 -6.23 -14.53 5.75
CA ALA A 208 -4.85 -14.97 5.55
C ALA A 208 -4.41 -14.81 4.07
N PHE A 209 -5.32 -15.09 3.15
CA PHE A 209 -5.11 -14.85 1.73
C PHE A 209 -4.94 -13.37 1.38
N LEU A 210 -5.72 -12.48 2.01
CA LEU A 210 -5.59 -11.04 1.81
C LEU A 210 -4.23 -10.53 2.27
N GLU A 211 -3.74 -10.97 3.43
CA GLU A 211 -2.40 -10.62 3.91
C GLU A 211 -1.31 -11.03 2.93
N ARG A 212 -1.42 -12.23 2.31
CA ARG A 212 -0.46 -12.64 1.25
C ARG A 212 -0.55 -11.80 -0.01
N ILE A 213 -1.72 -11.25 -0.36
CA ILE A 213 -1.84 -10.28 -1.45
C ILE A 213 -1.17 -8.97 -1.07
N MET A 214 -1.47 -8.41 0.11
CA MET A 214 -0.88 -7.15 0.57
C MET A 214 0.64 -7.26 0.64
N GLU A 215 1.16 -8.37 1.18
CA GLU A 215 2.59 -8.64 1.20
C GLU A 215 3.19 -8.80 -0.20
N ALA A 216 2.52 -9.46 -1.14
CA ALA A 216 3.00 -9.54 -2.52
C ALA A 216 3.05 -8.17 -3.21
N PHE A 217 2.13 -7.25 -2.92
CA PHE A 217 2.22 -5.86 -3.38
C PHE A 217 3.43 -5.14 -2.74
N ARG A 218 3.58 -5.15 -1.41
CA ARG A 218 4.73 -4.57 -0.68
C ARG A 218 6.08 -5.13 -1.15
N THR A 219 6.12 -6.43 -1.46
CA THR A 219 7.38 -7.12 -1.78
C THR A 219 7.73 -7.11 -3.27
N TYR A 220 6.76 -7.08 -4.20
CA TYR A 220 7.01 -7.17 -5.65
C TYR A 220 6.54 -5.96 -6.47
N THR A 221 6.04 -4.90 -5.85
CA THR A 221 5.65 -3.66 -6.54
C THR A 221 6.10 -2.42 -5.76
N PRO A 222 6.17 -1.25 -6.40
CA PRO A 222 6.34 0.03 -5.72
C PRO A 222 5.00 0.62 -5.24
N MET A 223 3.89 -0.12 -5.33
CA MET A 223 2.57 0.30 -4.89
C MET A 223 2.42 0.02 -3.39
N ASP A 224 2.07 1.04 -2.61
CA ASP A 224 1.55 0.83 -1.26
C ASP A 224 0.13 0.24 -1.37
N PRO A 225 -0.15 -0.98 -0.88
CA PRO A 225 -1.49 -1.59 -0.97
C PRO A 225 -2.56 -0.91 -0.11
N GLU A 226 -2.16 -0.04 0.84
CA GLU A 226 -3.09 0.68 1.73
C GLU A 226 -3.45 2.07 1.17
N ALA A 227 -2.65 2.60 0.24
CA ALA A 227 -2.92 3.84 -0.48
C ALA A 227 -4.16 3.75 -1.38
N LEU A 228 -4.87 4.89 -1.53
CA LEU A 228 -6.13 4.98 -2.26
C LEU A 228 -5.96 4.65 -3.76
N GLU A 229 -4.83 5.07 -4.33
CA GLU A 229 -4.43 4.91 -5.72
C GLU A 229 -4.26 3.42 -6.08
N SER A 230 -3.72 2.62 -5.16
CA SER A 230 -3.47 1.19 -5.35
C SER A 230 -4.68 0.31 -5.03
N LYS A 231 -5.63 0.82 -4.22
CA LYS A 231 -6.76 0.07 -3.66
C LYS A 231 -7.55 -0.71 -4.70
N ALA A 232 -7.76 -0.15 -5.88
CA ALA A 232 -8.46 -0.81 -6.99
C ALA A 232 -7.71 -2.06 -7.51
N ALA A 233 -6.37 -2.00 -7.57
CA ALA A 233 -5.54 -3.14 -7.97
C ALA A 233 -5.57 -4.26 -6.92
N VAL A 234 -5.52 -3.92 -5.64
CA VAL A 234 -5.62 -4.87 -4.52
C VAL A 234 -6.99 -5.56 -4.50
N ILE A 235 -8.08 -4.81 -4.66
CA ILE A 235 -9.44 -5.34 -4.79
C ILE A 235 -9.54 -6.30 -5.98
N MET A 236 -9.02 -5.90 -7.15
CA MET A 236 -9.07 -6.74 -8.34
C MET A 236 -8.21 -8.00 -8.23
N ALA A 237 -7.07 -7.95 -7.54
CA ALA A 237 -6.30 -9.13 -7.17
C ALA A 237 -7.14 -10.06 -6.28
N PHE A 238 -7.64 -9.57 -5.15
CA PHE A 238 -8.45 -10.34 -4.20
C PHE A 238 -9.65 -11.03 -4.87
N VAL A 239 -10.45 -10.31 -5.67
CA VAL A 239 -11.62 -10.88 -6.37
C VAL A 239 -11.21 -11.95 -7.39
N ASN A 240 -10.15 -11.74 -8.17
CA ASN A 240 -9.78 -12.66 -9.26
C ASN A 240 -8.95 -13.87 -8.78
N GLN A 241 -8.18 -13.72 -7.71
CA GLN A 241 -7.28 -14.74 -7.16
C GLN A 241 -7.93 -15.55 -6.01
N SER A 242 -9.10 -15.10 -5.51
CA SER A 242 -9.95 -15.88 -4.61
C SER A 242 -10.31 -17.26 -5.16
N ALA A 243 -10.59 -18.20 -4.26
CA ALA A 243 -11.06 -19.54 -4.58
C ALA A 243 -12.34 -19.51 -5.44
N ILE A 244 -12.57 -20.55 -6.25
CA ILE A 244 -13.54 -20.53 -7.37
C ILE A 244 -14.97 -20.16 -6.95
N ASP A 245 -15.42 -20.66 -5.79
CA ASP A 245 -16.73 -20.40 -5.19
C ASP A 245 -16.84 -18.97 -4.64
N ILE A 246 -15.84 -18.51 -3.90
CA ILE A 246 -15.73 -17.15 -3.36
C ILE A 246 -15.69 -16.15 -4.52
N ARG A 247 -14.78 -16.32 -5.47
CA ARG A 247 -14.67 -15.51 -6.70
C ARG A 247 -15.99 -15.43 -7.47
N ARG A 248 -16.72 -16.55 -7.60
CA ARG A 248 -18.04 -16.58 -8.25
C ARG A 248 -19.11 -15.81 -7.46
N LYS A 249 -18.99 -15.72 -6.13
CA LYS A 249 -19.86 -14.88 -5.31
C LYS A 249 -19.49 -13.40 -5.42
N LEU A 250 -18.20 -13.05 -5.29
CA LEU A 250 -17.70 -11.68 -5.36
C LEU A 250 -18.02 -11.01 -6.71
N LYS A 251 -17.84 -11.73 -7.83
CA LYS A 251 -18.20 -11.26 -9.18
C LYS A 251 -19.71 -11.08 -9.43
N LYS A 252 -20.57 -11.42 -8.47
CA LYS A 252 -22.03 -11.23 -8.53
C LYS A 252 -22.55 -10.16 -7.54
N ILE A 253 -21.66 -9.39 -6.93
CA ILE A 253 -22.06 -8.27 -6.07
C ILE A 253 -22.41 -7.08 -6.97
N ASP A 254 -23.64 -6.59 -6.86
CA ASP A 254 -24.06 -5.35 -7.51
C ASP A 254 -23.21 -4.17 -7.03
N ARG A 255 -22.85 -3.27 -7.95
CA ARG A 255 -22.01 -2.09 -7.68
C ARG A 255 -20.66 -2.47 -7.03
N LEU A 256 -20.02 -3.54 -7.52
CA LEU A 256 -18.73 -4.05 -7.03
C LEU A 256 -17.65 -2.97 -6.89
N GLY A 257 -17.60 -1.99 -7.81
CA GLY A 257 -16.64 -0.89 -7.77
C GLY A 257 -16.82 0.10 -6.60
N GLU A 258 -17.94 0.04 -5.88
CA GLU A 258 -18.23 0.86 -4.69
C GLU A 258 -17.95 0.11 -3.38
N LYS A 259 -17.56 -1.17 -3.45
CA LYS A 259 -17.29 -1.98 -2.27
C LYS A 259 -15.87 -1.74 -1.74
N SER A 260 -15.77 -1.57 -0.43
CA SER A 260 -14.48 -1.59 0.25
C SER A 260 -13.87 -2.99 0.22
N LEU A 261 -12.56 -3.08 0.42
CA LEU A 261 -11.86 -4.35 0.57
C LEU A 261 -12.42 -5.16 1.76
N GLN A 262 -12.81 -4.47 2.82
CA GLN A 262 -13.46 -5.00 4.02
C GLN A 262 -14.84 -5.59 3.71
N ASP A 263 -15.69 -4.92 2.92
CA ASP A 263 -16.99 -5.46 2.48
C ASP A 263 -16.82 -6.80 1.74
N LEU A 264 -15.82 -6.86 0.86
CA LEU A 264 -15.52 -8.05 0.06
C LEU A 264 -14.95 -9.17 0.93
N LEU A 265 -14.13 -8.84 1.92
CA LEU A 265 -13.62 -9.79 2.92
C LEU A 265 -14.76 -10.43 3.71
N VAL A 266 -15.71 -9.64 4.23
CA VAL A 266 -16.89 -10.15 4.96
C VAL A 266 -17.74 -11.08 4.08
N VAL A 267 -17.94 -10.77 2.79
CA VAL A 267 -18.65 -11.67 1.87
C VAL A 267 -17.85 -12.94 1.59
N ALA A 268 -16.53 -12.84 1.44
CA ALA A 268 -15.66 -13.99 1.22
C ALA A 268 -15.64 -14.93 2.43
N GLU A 269 -15.50 -14.40 3.66
CA GLU A 269 -15.57 -15.17 4.91
C GLU A 269 -16.93 -15.84 5.07
N LYS A 270 -18.03 -15.14 4.76
CA LYS A 270 -19.36 -15.75 4.76
C LYS A 270 -19.47 -16.91 3.76
N VAL A 271 -18.81 -16.86 2.61
CA VAL A 271 -18.78 -18.02 1.69
C VAL A 271 -17.90 -19.14 2.26
N TYR A 272 -16.71 -18.80 2.76
CA TYR A 272 -15.75 -19.75 3.33
C TYR A 272 -16.34 -20.53 4.51
N ASN A 273 -16.91 -19.85 5.49
CA ASN A 273 -17.49 -20.42 6.71
C ASN A 273 -18.78 -21.23 6.44
N ASN A 274 -19.44 -21.04 5.29
CA ASN A 274 -20.61 -21.81 4.87
C ASN A 274 -20.27 -22.92 3.87
N ARG A 275 -18.99 -23.28 3.72
CA ARG A 275 -18.60 -24.48 2.96
C ARG A 275 -19.00 -25.72 3.74
N GLU A 276 -19.68 -26.65 3.07
CA GLU A 276 -19.92 -27.99 3.64
C GLU A 276 -18.58 -28.67 3.96
N PRO A 277 -18.41 -29.21 5.18
CA PRO A 277 -17.30 -30.10 5.49
C PRO A 277 -17.20 -31.24 4.46
N PRO A 278 -15.99 -31.77 4.20
CA PRO A 278 -15.82 -32.90 3.29
C PRO A 278 -16.63 -34.13 3.76
N GLU A 279 -16.80 -34.30 5.07
CA GLU A 279 -17.60 -35.35 5.70
C GLU A 279 -19.09 -35.23 5.37
N ASP A 280 -19.72 -34.07 5.62
CA ASP A 280 -21.12 -33.80 5.26
C ASP A 280 -21.39 -34.01 3.78
N LYS A 281 -20.45 -33.61 2.93
CA LYS A 281 -20.54 -33.79 1.48
C LYS A 281 -20.46 -35.26 1.06
N GLN A 282 -19.61 -36.05 1.72
CA GLN A 282 -19.56 -37.51 1.53
C GLN A 282 -20.83 -38.20 2.06
N ALA A 283 -21.31 -37.81 3.24
CA ALA A 283 -22.55 -38.31 3.82
C ALA A 283 -23.75 -38.04 2.92
N ARG A 284 -23.88 -36.83 2.36
CA ARG A 284 -24.91 -36.49 1.36
C ARG A 284 -24.76 -37.29 0.06
N ALA A 285 -23.54 -37.51 -0.42
CA ALA A 285 -23.30 -38.33 -1.61
C ALA A 285 -23.70 -39.80 -1.38
N MET A 286 -23.35 -40.37 -0.23
CA MET A 286 -23.73 -41.73 0.17
C MET A 286 -25.24 -41.87 0.37
N ALA A 287 -25.89 -40.92 1.05
CA ALA A 287 -27.35 -40.89 1.21
C ALA A 287 -28.08 -40.79 -0.13
N ALA A 288 -27.59 -39.97 -1.06
CA ALA A 288 -28.14 -39.86 -2.41
C ALA A 288 -27.94 -41.14 -3.24
N ALA A 289 -26.78 -41.81 -3.12
CA ALA A 289 -26.50 -43.08 -3.77
C ALA A 289 -27.40 -44.21 -3.22
N SER A 290 -27.51 -44.32 -1.89
CA SER A 290 -28.41 -45.26 -1.21
C SER A 290 -29.86 -45.02 -1.61
N SER A 291 -30.35 -43.78 -1.57
CA SER A 291 -31.71 -43.43 -1.98
C SER A 291 -32.01 -43.81 -3.43
N LYS A 292 -31.05 -43.60 -4.34
CA LYS A 292 -31.15 -44.05 -5.73
C LYS A 292 -31.24 -45.58 -5.83
N GLN A 293 -30.39 -46.31 -5.10
CA GLN A 293 -30.38 -47.77 -5.07
C GLN A 293 -31.70 -48.34 -4.53
N THR A 294 -32.21 -47.84 -3.40
CA THR A 294 -33.49 -48.24 -2.83
C THR A 294 -34.64 -48.01 -3.81
N ARG A 295 -34.66 -46.87 -4.51
CA ARG A 295 -35.68 -46.57 -5.53
C ARG A 295 -35.57 -47.49 -6.75
N ASP A 296 -34.37 -47.84 -7.18
CA ASP A 296 -34.16 -48.71 -8.33
C ASP A 296 -34.51 -50.18 -7.99
N LEU A 297 -34.27 -50.64 -6.76
CA LEU A 297 -34.81 -51.91 -6.24
C LEU A 297 -36.34 -51.92 -6.16
N ALA A 298 -36.96 -50.84 -5.65
CA ALA A 298 -38.43 -50.74 -5.59
C ALA A 298 -39.09 -50.82 -6.98
N ARG A 299 -38.43 -50.30 -8.02
CA ARG A 299 -38.88 -50.41 -9.42
C ARG A 299 -38.78 -51.84 -9.96
N ILE A 300 -37.71 -52.57 -9.61
CA ILE A 300 -37.54 -53.98 -10.00
C ILE A 300 -38.64 -54.82 -9.33
N LEU A 301 -38.86 -54.66 -8.03
CA LEU A 301 -39.92 -55.37 -7.30
C LEU A 301 -41.31 -55.10 -7.91
N LEU A 302 -41.65 -53.83 -8.16
CA LEU A 302 -42.90 -53.46 -8.84
C LEU A 302 -43.02 -53.99 -10.27
N ALA A 303 -41.90 -54.27 -10.95
CA ALA A 303 -41.92 -54.90 -12.27
C ALA A 303 -42.17 -56.41 -12.21
N THR A 304 -41.83 -57.07 -11.09
CA THR A 304 -41.98 -58.52 -10.88
C THR A 304 -43.25 -58.94 -10.14
N THR A 305 -43.89 -58.06 -9.35
CA THR A 305 -45.01 -58.43 -8.46
C THR A 305 -46.33 -57.69 -8.75
N ALA A 306 -46.47 -57.04 -9.91
CA ALA A 306 -47.68 -56.31 -10.27
C ALA A 306 -48.37 -57.01 -11.46
N ASP A 307 -49.42 -57.77 -11.17
CA ASP A 307 -50.14 -58.60 -12.15
C ASP A 307 -50.88 -57.78 -13.22
N PHE A 308 -51.17 -56.50 -12.93
CA PHE A 308 -51.90 -55.60 -13.82
C PHE A 308 -51.02 -54.45 -14.33
N PRO A 309 -50.84 -54.30 -15.66
CA PRO A 309 -49.95 -53.29 -16.24
C PRO A 309 -50.28 -51.85 -15.83
N GLU A 310 -51.57 -51.50 -15.73
CA GLU A 310 -52.04 -50.15 -15.42
C GLU A 310 -51.70 -49.72 -14.00
N GLU A 311 -51.79 -50.63 -13.04
CA GLU A 311 -51.46 -50.35 -11.64
C GLU A 311 -49.94 -50.20 -11.45
N ARG A 312 -49.14 -51.05 -12.12
CA ARG A 312 -47.69 -50.89 -12.20
C ARG A 312 -47.32 -49.50 -12.69
N ASP A 313 -47.94 -49.06 -13.78
CA ASP A 313 -47.66 -47.78 -14.43
C ASP A 313 -48.09 -46.57 -13.57
N ARG A 314 -49.17 -46.72 -12.80
CA ARG A 314 -49.61 -45.74 -11.79
C ARG A 314 -48.61 -45.61 -10.63
N ARG A 315 -48.15 -46.73 -10.06
CA ARG A 315 -47.17 -46.76 -8.96
C ARG A 315 -45.79 -46.24 -9.40
N LEU A 316 -45.36 -46.54 -10.64
CA LEU A 316 -44.11 -46.00 -11.21
C LEU A 316 -44.15 -44.49 -11.41
N ARG A 317 -45.29 -43.92 -11.84
CA ARG A 317 -45.49 -42.46 -11.92
C ARG A 317 -45.39 -41.80 -10.54
N GLN A 318 -46.02 -42.40 -9.52
CA GLN A 318 -46.00 -41.88 -8.16
C GLN A 318 -44.57 -41.81 -7.58
N LEU A 319 -43.78 -42.88 -7.74
CA LEU A 319 -42.35 -42.89 -7.39
C LEU A 319 -41.50 -41.85 -8.17
N ALA A 320 -41.92 -41.44 -9.36
CA ALA A 320 -41.24 -40.40 -10.13
C ALA A 320 -41.58 -38.98 -9.65
N ASP A 321 -42.82 -38.75 -9.19
CA ASP A 321 -43.25 -37.45 -8.67
C ASP A 321 -42.78 -37.20 -7.23
N ASP A 322 -42.69 -38.22 -6.38
CA ASP A 322 -42.09 -38.09 -5.04
C ASP A 322 -40.59 -37.78 -5.13
N ALA A 323 -39.89 -38.38 -6.11
CA ALA A 323 -38.50 -38.03 -6.44
C ALA A 323 -38.33 -36.59 -6.96
N ARG A 324 -39.38 -35.96 -7.51
CA ARG A 324 -39.37 -34.53 -7.87
C ARG A 324 -39.62 -33.63 -6.67
N LYS A 325 -40.55 -34.02 -5.77
CA LYS A 325 -40.82 -33.26 -4.53
C LYS A 325 -39.60 -33.18 -3.61
N GLY A 326 -38.86 -34.28 -3.45
CA GLY A 326 -37.64 -34.32 -2.62
C GLY A 326 -36.51 -33.37 -3.05
N LYS A 327 -36.62 -32.73 -4.22
CA LYS A 327 -35.61 -31.79 -4.75
C LYS A 327 -36.02 -30.31 -4.63
N SER A 328 -37.15 -30.00 -4.01
CA SER A 328 -37.74 -28.66 -3.94
C SER A 328 -38.03 -28.19 -2.51
N THR A 329 -37.01 -28.14 -1.65
CA THR A 329 -37.07 -27.28 -0.47
C THR A 329 -36.90 -25.81 -0.87
N THR A 330 -37.72 -24.93 -0.28
CA THR A 330 -37.70 -23.47 -0.46
C THR A 330 -38.34 -22.90 -1.74
N LYS A 331 -39.62 -23.19 -1.96
CA LYS A 331 -40.60 -22.15 -2.37
C LYS A 331 -42.01 -22.55 -1.91
N GLY A 332 -42.63 -21.68 -1.12
CA GLY A 332 -43.97 -21.91 -0.56
C GLY A 332 -45.00 -22.17 -1.66
N GLY A 333 -45.91 -23.12 -1.41
CA GLY A 333 -46.89 -23.57 -2.38
C GLY A 333 -47.85 -22.46 -2.80
N LYS A 334 -47.62 -21.88 -3.98
CA LYS A 334 -48.69 -21.22 -4.72
C LYS A 334 -49.64 -22.31 -5.21
N GLN A 335 -50.82 -22.40 -4.61
CA GLN A 335 -51.93 -23.18 -5.17
C GLN A 335 -52.08 -22.78 -6.64
N ARG A 336 -52.15 -23.78 -7.54
CA ARG A 336 -52.41 -23.51 -8.96
C ARG A 336 -53.79 -22.85 -9.07
N LEU A 337 -53.82 -21.63 -9.59
CA LEU A 337 -55.07 -20.97 -9.95
C LEU A 337 -55.81 -21.85 -10.97
N GLN A 338 -57.11 -21.96 -10.81
CA GLN A 338 -57.95 -22.64 -11.79
C GLN A 338 -58.01 -21.83 -13.10
N LYS A 339 -58.43 -22.48 -14.18
CA LYS A 339 -58.65 -21.79 -15.46
C LYS A 339 -59.71 -20.71 -15.23
N ASP A 340 -59.45 -19.50 -15.73
CA ASP A 340 -60.33 -18.33 -15.63
C ASP A 340 -60.53 -17.78 -14.20
N GLN A 341 -59.60 -18.08 -13.27
CA GLN A 341 -59.56 -17.52 -11.91
C GLN A 341 -58.67 -16.27 -11.82
N CYS A 342 -59.23 -15.17 -11.30
CA CYS A 342 -58.56 -13.89 -11.10
C CYS A 342 -57.36 -14.01 -10.14
N THR A 343 -56.17 -13.59 -10.57
CA THR A 343 -54.95 -13.70 -9.74
C THR A 343 -54.93 -12.74 -8.54
N TYR A 344 -55.84 -11.75 -8.49
CA TYR A 344 -55.97 -10.75 -7.43
C TYR A 344 -57.01 -11.15 -6.38
N CYS A 345 -58.31 -11.18 -6.75
CA CYS A 345 -59.39 -11.50 -5.81
C CYS A 345 -59.71 -13.00 -5.68
N LYS A 346 -59.12 -13.86 -6.52
CA LYS A 346 -59.35 -15.33 -6.58
C LYS A 346 -60.78 -15.76 -6.99
N GLU A 347 -61.62 -14.84 -7.45
CA GLU A 347 -62.93 -15.16 -8.03
C GLU A 347 -62.77 -15.67 -9.48
N ILE A 348 -63.73 -16.46 -9.96
CA ILE A 348 -63.72 -17.05 -11.32
C ILE A 348 -64.55 -16.18 -12.26
N GLY A 349 -64.18 -16.10 -13.53
CA GLY A 349 -64.92 -15.41 -14.59
C GLY A 349 -64.31 -14.08 -15.06
N HIS A 350 -63.15 -13.67 -14.51
CA HIS A 350 -62.41 -12.51 -14.99
C HIS A 350 -60.91 -12.65 -14.72
N TRP A 351 -60.07 -12.00 -15.53
CA TRP A 351 -58.63 -11.90 -15.29
C TRP A 351 -58.31 -10.70 -14.39
N ALA A 352 -57.14 -10.69 -13.74
CA ALA A 352 -56.81 -9.64 -12.77
C ALA A 352 -56.75 -8.21 -13.37
N ARG A 353 -56.57 -8.09 -14.69
CA ARG A 353 -56.62 -6.80 -15.40
C ARG A 353 -58.04 -6.21 -15.47
N ASP A 354 -59.04 -7.08 -15.40
CA ASP A 354 -60.46 -6.77 -15.56
C ASP A 354 -61.21 -6.90 -14.21
N CYS A 355 -60.46 -7.01 -13.11
CA CYS A 355 -61.02 -7.23 -11.79
C CYS A 355 -61.69 -5.94 -11.27
N PRO A 356 -62.98 -5.95 -10.90
CA PRO A 356 -63.66 -4.76 -10.40
C PRO A 356 -63.05 -4.24 -9.08
N LYS A 357 -62.35 -5.10 -8.34
CA LYS A 357 -61.63 -4.75 -7.10
C LYS A 357 -60.22 -4.16 -7.35
N TRP A 358 -59.79 -4.02 -8.60
CA TRP A 358 -58.49 -3.45 -9.01
C TRP A 358 -58.52 -1.92 -9.15
N ALA A 359 -59.71 -1.31 -9.18
CA ALA A 359 -59.90 0.12 -9.48
C ALA A 359 -59.27 1.10 -8.46
N GLY A 360 -58.77 0.62 -7.31
CA GLY A 360 -58.09 1.44 -6.30
C GLY A 360 -56.61 1.78 -6.58
N TRP A 361 -55.98 1.20 -7.60
CA TRP A 361 -54.51 1.32 -7.82
C TRP A 361 -54.08 2.14 -9.04
N LYS A 362 -54.94 3.03 -9.56
CA LYS A 362 -54.57 4.02 -10.59
C LYS A 362 -54.74 5.46 -10.08
N GLY A 363 -53.75 5.92 -9.33
CA GLY A 363 -53.52 7.34 -9.03
C GLY A 363 -52.04 7.68 -9.21
N SER A 364 -51.76 8.80 -9.88
CA SER A 364 -50.42 9.36 -10.11
C SER A 364 -49.42 8.52 -10.95
N LYS A 365 -49.59 8.53 -12.29
CA LYS A 365 -48.43 8.66 -13.21
C LYS A 365 -48.76 9.13 -14.64
N THR A 366 -49.40 10.29 -14.79
CA THR A 366 -49.35 11.16 -16.00
C THR A 366 -50.16 12.43 -15.71
N ASP A 367 -49.52 13.52 -15.29
CA ASP A 367 -49.63 14.80 -16.00
C ASP A 367 -48.65 15.86 -15.50
N ARG A 368 -48.38 16.85 -16.35
CA ARG A 368 -47.53 18.05 -16.21
C ARG A 368 -46.11 17.98 -16.81
N VAL A 369 -46.07 18.07 -18.13
CA VAL A 369 -45.22 19.08 -18.78
C VAL A 369 -46.12 20.23 -19.21
N LYS A 370 -46.01 21.40 -18.56
CA LYS A 370 -46.34 22.69 -19.15
C LYS A 370 -45.30 23.73 -18.76
N VAL A 371 -45.03 24.58 -19.73
CA VAL A 371 -43.92 25.52 -19.86
C VAL A 371 -44.45 26.93 -19.62
N LEU A 372 -43.65 27.76 -18.92
CA LEU A 372 -43.75 29.22 -18.76
C LEU A 372 -45.03 29.80 -18.12
N GLU A 373 -44.88 30.60 -17.07
CA GLU A 373 -44.80 32.06 -17.20
C GLU A 373 -44.16 32.68 -15.94
N LEU A 374 -43.43 33.78 -16.14
CA LEU A 374 -42.95 34.71 -15.12
C LEU A 374 -43.87 35.93 -15.19
N ASP A 375 -44.33 36.45 -14.06
CA ASP A 375 -44.76 37.84 -13.96
C ASP A 375 -44.66 38.37 -12.53
N GLU A 376 -44.36 39.67 -12.46
CA GLU A 376 -43.84 40.46 -11.35
C GLU A 376 -44.90 41.03 -10.37
N LEU A 377 -44.39 41.58 -9.23
CA LEU A 377 -45.03 42.40 -8.17
C LEU A 377 -46.05 41.65 -7.27
N SER A 378 -46.33 42.03 -6.01
CA SER A 378 -45.90 43.14 -5.10
C SER A 378 -45.76 42.54 -3.67
N ASP A 379 -45.29 43.17 -2.58
CA ASP A 379 -44.95 44.56 -2.18
C ASP A 379 -43.57 44.62 -1.49
#